data_AF-A0A812ES52-F1
#
_entry.id   AF-A0A812ES52-F1
#
_cell.length_a   1.000
_cell.length_b   1.000
_cell.length_c   1.000
_cell.angle_alpha   90.00
_cell.angle_beta   90.00
_cell.angle_gamma   90.00
#
_symmetry.space_group_name_H-M   'P 1'
#
loop_
_entity.id
_entity.type
_entity.pdbx_description
1 polymer ?
#
loop_
_entity_poly.entity_id
_entity_poly.type
_entity_poly.pdbx_seq_one_letter_code
_entity_poly.pdbx_strand_id
1 'polypeptide(L)'
;MHEEKPNHVGIINVNFSPRKLIEKKAEFVRNVCLAKYGAAPNVRMNGHLNVTFPYIAPPLDYILVEILKNSMRATVESHLDNLHHLPDIVITIANNDTDFVIRVSDRGGGIPVDLVQKVFDYSFTTSGTLTDDRVSGGLFGTMTQSDFTGPAPGSIAG
;
A
#
# COMPACT_ATOMS: atom_id res chain seq x y z
N MET A 1 -14.58 -25.83 16.65
CA MET A 1 -15.86 -25.14 16.90
C MET A 1 -16.12 -24.22 15.72
N HIS A 2 -17.25 -24.36 15.02
CA HIS A 2 -17.67 -23.38 14.03
C HIS A 2 -18.05 -22.11 14.79
N GLU A 3 -17.31 -21.03 14.58
CA GLU A 3 -17.66 -19.72 15.10
C GLU A 3 -18.77 -19.17 14.20
N GLU A 4 -20.02 -19.23 14.64
CA GLU A 4 -21.14 -18.68 13.87
C GLU A 4 -21.01 -17.15 13.81
N LYS A 5 -20.55 -16.67 12.65
CA LYS A 5 -20.49 -15.24 12.37
C LYS A 5 -21.84 -14.77 11.85
N PRO A 6 -22.46 -13.75 12.46
CA PRO A 6 -23.70 -13.20 11.93
C PRO A 6 -23.49 -12.75 10.48
N ASN A 7 -24.51 -12.94 9.65
CA ASN A 7 -24.51 -12.65 8.20
C ASN A 7 -23.50 -13.49 7.38
N HIS A 8 -23.07 -14.65 7.86
CA HIS A 8 -22.22 -15.55 7.08
C HIS A 8 -22.85 -16.92 6.87
N VAL A 9 -22.68 -17.46 5.65
CA VAL A 9 -22.93 -18.85 5.29
C VAL A 9 -21.60 -19.43 4.85
N GLY A 10 -20.92 -20.15 5.75
CA GLY A 10 -19.52 -20.55 5.55
C GLY A 10 -18.61 -19.32 5.37
N ILE A 11 -17.92 -19.24 4.22
CA ILE A 11 -17.05 -18.10 3.87
C ILE A 11 -17.79 -16.95 3.15
N ILE A 12 -19.07 -17.14 2.84
CA ILE A 12 -19.88 -16.15 2.11
C ILE A 12 -20.49 -15.19 3.12
N ASN A 13 -20.25 -13.90 2.95
CA ASN A 13 -20.95 -12.85 3.68
C ASN A 13 -22.17 -12.43 2.85
N VAL A 14 -23.39 -12.62 3.38
CA VAL A 14 -24.63 -12.35 2.64
C VAL A 14 -24.98 -10.86 2.56
N ASN A 15 -24.33 -10.02 3.35
CA ASN A 15 -24.53 -8.58 3.39
C ASN A 15 -23.16 -7.86 3.37
N PHE A 16 -22.31 -8.23 2.42
CA PHE A 16 -20.97 -7.69 2.30
C PHE A 16 -21.01 -6.23 1.88
N SER A 17 -20.27 -5.38 2.59
CA SER A 17 -20.09 -3.97 2.25
C SER A 17 -18.64 -3.75 1.79
N PRO A 18 -18.41 -3.46 0.48
CA PRO A 18 -17.08 -3.15 -0.02
C PRO A 18 -16.46 -1.96 0.70
N ARG A 19 -17.29 -0.95 1.02
CA ARG A 19 -16.88 0.23 1.78
C ARG A 19 -16.21 -0.14 3.10
N LYS A 20 -16.87 -0.95 3.93
CA LYS A 20 -16.35 -1.32 5.26
C LYS A 20 -15.03 -2.08 5.16
N LEU A 21 -14.90 -2.96 4.16
CA LEU A 21 -13.64 -3.69 3.94
C LEU A 21 -12.53 -2.72 3.53
N ILE A 22 -12.80 -1.84 2.56
CA ILE A 22 -11.83 -0.86 2.08
C ILE A 22 -11.40 0.09 3.20
N GLU A 23 -12.32 0.63 4.01
CA GLU A 23 -11.98 1.50 5.14
C GLU A 23 -11.02 0.80 6.11
N LYS A 24 -11.35 -0.43 6.52
CA LYS A 24 -10.50 -1.23 7.42
C LYS A 24 -9.11 -1.50 6.82
N LYS A 25 -9.03 -1.85 5.54
CA LYS A 25 -7.77 -2.17 4.86
C LYS A 25 -6.94 -0.91 4.58
N ALA A 26 -7.58 0.19 4.21
CA ALA A 26 -6.94 1.49 4.05
C ALA A 26 -6.28 1.92 5.35
N GLU A 27 -6.98 1.89 6.48
CA GLU A 27 -6.41 2.23 7.79
C GLU A 27 -5.21 1.33 8.15
N PHE A 28 -5.35 0.01 7.98
CA PHE A 28 -4.27 -0.93 8.21
C PHE A 28 -3.02 -0.60 7.38
N VAL A 29 -3.18 -0.38 6.06
CA VAL A 29 -2.04 -0.08 5.17
C VAL A 29 -1.47 1.31 5.45
N ARG A 30 -2.29 2.29 5.82
CA ARG A 30 -1.81 3.60 6.26
C ARG A 30 -0.90 3.49 7.47
N ASN A 31 -1.24 2.66 8.46
CA ASN A 31 -0.38 2.46 9.63
C ASN A 31 0.96 1.82 9.25
N VAL A 32 0.96 0.85 8.32
CA VAL A 32 2.20 0.26 7.78
C VAL A 32 3.03 1.31 7.03
N CYS A 33 2.38 2.17 6.24
CA CYS A 33 3.03 3.25 5.50
C CYS A 33 3.63 4.31 6.44
N LEU A 34 2.88 4.75 7.47
CA LEU A 34 3.36 5.66 8.51
C LEU A 34 4.57 5.10 9.25
N ALA A 35 4.52 3.82 9.65
CA ALA A 35 5.64 3.17 10.33
C ALA A 35 6.90 3.11 9.47
N LYS A 36 6.76 2.99 8.14
CA LYS A 36 7.89 2.88 7.21
C LYS A 36 8.46 4.24 6.76
N TYR A 37 7.60 5.22 6.45
CA TYR A 37 8.01 6.48 5.82
C TYR A 37 7.78 7.71 6.69
N GLY A 38 7.18 7.58 7.87
CA GLY A 38 6.79 8.71 8.73
C GLY A 38 5.58 9.52 8.22
N ALA A 39 5.07 9.21 7.02
CA ALA A 39 3.93 9.86 6.39
C ALA A 39 3.10 8.84 5.59
N ALA A 40 1.80 9.11 5.41
CA ALA A 40 0.92 8.31 4.57
C ALA A 40 -0.19 9.17 3.96
N PRO A 41 -0.51 9.01 2.67
CA PRO A 41 -1.56 9.80 2.02
C PRO A 41 -2.94 9.50 2.62
N ASN A 42 -3.84 10.49 2.55
CA ASN A 42 -5.23 10.23 2.90
C ASN A 42 -5.92 9.37 1.83
N VAL A 43 -6.98 8.68 2.24
CA VAL A 43 -7.81 7.88 1.35
C VAL A 43 -9.20 8.51 1.30
N ARG A 44 -9.65 8.88 0.10
CA ARG A 44 -11.01 9.37 -0.15
C ARG A 44 -11.79 8.33 -0.95
N MET A 45 -13.07 8.16 -0.63
CA MET A 45 -13.92 7.19 -1.29
C MET A 45 -15.11 7.88 -1.96
N ASN A 46 -15.48 7.42 -3.16
CA ASN A 46 -16.66 7.91 -3.89
C ASN A 46 -17.36 6.78 -4.68
N GLY A 47 -18.48 7.12 -5.33
CA GLY A 47 -19.32 6.16 -6.05
C GLY A 47 -20.39 5.53 -5.16
N HIS A 48 -20.68 4.25 -5.35
CA HIS A 48 -21.75 3.54 -4.66
C HIS A 48 -21.34 3.09 -3.24
N LEU A 49 -21.18 4.04 -2.32
CA LEU A 49 -20.63 3.79 -0.98
C LEU A 49 -21.54 2.98 -0.04
N ASN A 50 -22.84 2.91 -0.34
CA ASN A 50 -23.83 2.26 0.52
C ASN A 50 -24.26 0.88 -0.01
N VAL A 51 -23.60 0.36 -1.04
CA VAL A 51 -23.97 -0.93 -1.62
C VAL A 51 -23.62 -2.07 -0.69
N THR A 52 -24.50 -3.07 -0.68
CA THR A 52 -24.24 -4.37 -0.11
C THR A 52 -24.71 -5.45 -1.06
N PHE A 53 -24.02 -6.59 -1.04
CA PHE A 53 -24.35 -7.75 -1.84
C PHE A 53 -23.70 -9.01 -1.23
N PRO A 54 -24.14 -10.23 -1.55
CA PRO A 54 -23.45 -11.44 -1.13
C PRO A 54 -22.05 -11.55 -1.76
N TYR A 55 -21.01 -11.80 -0.97
CA TYR A 55 -19.64 -11.92 -1.50
C TYR A 55 -18.70 -12.73 -0.62
N ILE A 56 -17.62 -13.26 -1.22
CA ILE A 56 -16.52 -13.96 -0.53
C ILE A 56 -15.39 -12.96 -0.29
N ALA A 57 -15.29 -12.44 0.94
CA ALA A 57 -14.35 -11.36 1.27
C ALA A 57 -12.84 -11.71 1.24
N PRO A 58 -12.37 -12.93 1.62
CA PRO A 58 -10.94 -13.19 1.80
C PRO A 58 -10.02 -12.89 0.59
N PRO A 59 -10.38 -13.21 -0.67
CA PRO A 59 -9.55 -12.85 -1.82
C PRO A 59 -9.41 -11.34 -1.99
N LEU A 60 -10.50 -10.59 -1.79
CA LEU A 60 -10.51 -9.15 -1.91
C LEU A 60 -9.70 -8.47 -0.80
N ASP A 61 -9.68 -9.05 0.40
CA ASP A 61 -8.85 -8.59 1.53
C ASP A 61 -7.37 -8.53 1.13
N TYR A 62 -6.86 -9.61 0.53
CA TYR A 62 -5.47 -9.71 0.07
C TYR A 62 -5.18 -8.72 -1.06
N ILE A 63 -6.02 -8.70 -2.09
CA ILE A 63 -5.84 -7.82 -3.26
C ILE A 63 -5.82 -6.34 -2.83
N LEU A 64 -6.74 -5.93 -1.95
CA LEU A 64 -6.81 -4.55 -1.46
C LEU A 64 -5.53 -4.15 -0.74
N VAL A 65 -4.98 -5.01 0.13
CA VAL A 65 -3.74 -4.71 0.85
C VAL A 65 -2.57 -4.50 -0.11
N GLU A 66 -2.40 -5.38 -1.10
CA GLU A 66 -1.30 -5.27 -2.06
C GLU A 66 -1.40 -4.01 -2.94
N ILE A 67 -2.59 -3.73 -3.48
CA ILE A 67 -2.81 -2.52 -4.30
C ILE A 67 -2.60 -1.25 -3.48
N LEU A 68 -3.15 -1.19 -2.25
CA LEU A 68 -3.01 -0.01 -1.40
C LEU A 68 -1.55 0.22 -0.96
N LYS A 69 -0.79 -0.83 -0.64
CA LYS A 69 0.64 -0.69 -0.32
C LYS A 69 1.40 -0.07 -1.49
N ASN A 70 1.14 -0.54 -2.71
CA ASN A 70 1.77 -0.03 -3.91
C ASN A 70 1.41 1.44 -4.17
N SER A 71 0.13 1.78 -4.11
CA SER A 71 -0.33 3.17 -4.29
C SER A 71 0.22 4.13 -3.23
N MET A 72 0.23 3.73 -1.96
CA MET A 72 0.80 4.56 -0.89
C MET A 72 2.31 4.73 -1.03
N ARG A 73 3.02 3.63 -1.31
CA ARG A 73 4.47 3.66 -1.58
C ARG A 73 4.80 4.61 -2.72
N ALA A 74 4.15 4.46 -3.87
CA ALA A 74 4.40 5.29 -5.05
C ALA A 74 4.10 6.77 -4.76
N THR A 75 3.01 7.06 -4.04
CA THR A 75 2.67 8.43 -3.64
C THR A 75 3.71 9.06 -2.74
N VAL A 76 4.20 8.33 -1.74
CA VAL A 76 5.22 8.85 -0.81
C VAL A 76 6.58 9.02 -1.50
N GLU A 77 7.05 8.00 -2.23
CA GLU A 77 8.36 8.03 -2.90
C GLU A 77 8.45 9.10 -4.00
N SER A 78 7.32 9.50 -4.60
CA SER A 78 7.25 10.60 -5.57
C SER A 78 7.13 12.00 -4.95
N HIS A 79 6.94 12.11 -3.63
CA HIS A 79 6.72 13.36 -2.91
C HIS A 79 7.63 13.51 -1.68
N LEU A 80 8.84 12.95 -1.71
CA LEU A 80 9.79 12.97 -0.58
C LEU A 80 10.12 14.40 -0.10
N ASP A 81 10.08 15.39 -0.99
CA ASP A 81 10.35 16.78 -0.66
C ASP A 81 9.18 17.48 0.09
N ASN A 82 8.00 16.85 0.15
CA ASN A 82 6.80 17.40 0.78
C ASN A 82 5.91 16.33 1.43
N LEU A 83 6.49 15.57 2.37
CA LEU A 83 5.80 14.51 3.10
C LEU A 83 4.60 14.99 3.94
N HIS A 84 4.51 16.29 4.24
CA HIS A 84 3.38 16.87 4.96
C HIS A 84 2.14 17.10 4.08
N HIS A 85 2.29 17.14 2.75
CA HIS A 85 1.20 17.39 1.81
C HIS A 85 1.16 16.34 0.71
N LEU A 86 0.89 15.10 1.09
CA LEU A 86 0.71 14.00 0.15
C LEU A 86 -0.66 14.08 -0.53
N PRO A 87 -0.76 13.88 -1.84
CA PRO A 87 -2.05 13.84 -2.52
C PRO A 87 -2.86 12.60 -2.10
N ASP A 88 -4.17 12.79 -1.96
CA ASP A 88 -5.07 11.71 -1.56
C ASP A 88 -5.15 10.60 -2.61
N ILE A 89 -5.16 9.35 -2.14
CA ILE A 89 -5.57 8.19 -2.93
C ILE A 89 -7.09 8.19 -3.01
N VAL A 90 -7.63 8.07 -4.22
CA VAL A 90 -9.07 8.06 -4.47
C VAL A 90 -9.50 6.64 -4.81
N ILE A 91 -10.46 6.11 -4.06
CA ILE A 91 -11.07 4.79 -4.30
C ILE A 91 -12.52 4.99 -4.77
N THR A 92 -12.81 4.54 -5.98
CA THR A 92 -14.17 4.57 -6.55
C THR A 92 -14.79 3.19 -6.49
N ILE A 93 -15.97 3.09 -5.89
CA ILE A 93 -16.79 1.87 -5.89
C ILE A 93 -17.88 2.03 -6.95
N ALA A 94 -17.94 1.13 -7.91
CA ALA A 94 -19.05 0.99 -8.84
C ALA A 94 -19.65 -0.41 -8.70
N ASN A 95 -20.97 -0.52 -8.86
CA ASN A 95 -21.73 -1.75 -8.69
C ASN A 95 -22.88 -1.71 -9.69
N ASN A 96 -23.08 -2.80 -10.42
CA ASN A 96 -24.22 -3.04 -11.28
C ASN A 96 -24.71 -4.48 -11.04
N ASP A 97 -25.66 -4.95 -11.85
CA ASP A 97 -26.29 -6.28 -11.66
C ASP A 97 -25.39 -7.46 -12.09
N THR A 98 -24.29 -7.18 -12.79
CA THR A 98 -23.37 -8.20 -13.33
C THR A 98 -22.05 -8.24 -12.56
N ASP A 99 -21.48 -7.09 -12.24
CA ASP A 99 -20.21 -6.96 -11.54
C ASP A 99 -20.14 -5.74 -10.62
N PHE A 100 -19.08 -5.71 -9.82
CA PHE A 100 -18.67 -4.54 -9.08
C PHE A 100 -17.19 -4.24 -9.36
N VAL A 101 -16.86 -2.96 -9.38
CA VAL A 101 -15.53 -2.45 -9.68
C VAL A 101 -15.04 -1.61 -8.52
N ILE A 102 -13.82 -1.89 -8.07
CA ILE A 102 -13.08 -1.04 -7.15
C ILE A 102 -11.89 -0.47 -7.91
N ARG A 103 -11.95 0.83 -8.20
CA ARG A 103 -10.85 1.55 -8.83
C ARG A 103 -10.05 2.27 -7.76
N VAL A 104 -8.76 1.95 -7.65
CA VAL A 104 -7.80 2.71 -6.83
C VAL A 104 -7.02 3.64 -7.75
N SER A 105 -6.99 4.93 -7.40
CA SER A 105 -6.29 5.96 -8.18
C SER A 105 -5.38 6.76 -7.26
N ASP A 106 -4.08 6.71 -7.53
CA ASP A 106 -3.07 7.49 -6.82
C ASP A 106 -2.45 8.56 -7.73
N ARG A 107 -1.56 9.37 -7.14
CA ARG A 107 -0.75 10.37 -7.82
C ARG A 107 0.73 10.07 -7.67
N GLY A 108 1.11 8.80 -7.69
CA GLY A 108 2.47 8.30 -7.40
C GLY A 108 3.47 8.36 -8.56
N GLY A 109 3.23 9.17 -9.58
CA GLY A 109 4.13 9.30 -10.75
C GLY A 109 3.88 8.31 -11.88
N GLY A 110 3.08 7.26 -11.66
CA GLY A 110 2.70 6.27 -12.68
C GLY A 110 3.77 5.21 -12.94
N ILE A 111 3.47 4.28 -13.85
CA ILE A 111 4.37 3.19 -14.24
C ILE A 111 5.03 3.55 -15.59
N PRO A 112 6.37 3.57 -15.68
CA PRO A 112 7.07 3.73 -16.96
C PRO A 112 6.60 2.70 -18.00
N VAL A 113 6.37 3.13 -19.24
CA VAL A 113 5.74 2.32 -20.29
C VAL A 113 6.49 1.01 -20.55
N ASP A 114 7.81 1.03 -20.47
CA ASP A 114 8.71 -0.11 -20.62
C ASP A 114 8.61 -1.13 -19.48
N LEU A 115 8.10 -0.72 -18.32
CA LEU A 115 7.92 -1.58 -17.15
C LEU A 115 6.49 -2.15 -17.03
N VAL A 116 5.52 -1.64 -17.79
CA VAL A 116 4.09 -2.03 -17.69
C VAL A 116 3.87 -3.54 -17.84
N GLN A 117 4.62 -4.21 -18.71
CA GLN A 117 4.48 -5.66 -18.87
C GLN A 117 5.15 -6.45 -17.73
N LYS A 118 6.21 -5.90 -17.14
CA LYS A 118 7.00 -6.56 -16.11
C LYS A 118 6.35 -6.53 -14.74
N VAL A 119 5.43 -5.58 -14.47
CA VAL A 119 4.78 -5.47 -13.14
C VAL A 119 3.95 -6.71 -12.75
N PHE A 120 3.66 -7.60 -13.71
CA PHE A 120 2.95 -8.86 -13.47
C PHE A 120 3.90 -10.05 -13.27
N ASP A 121 5.21 -9.89 -13.50
CA ASP A 121 6.20 -10.94 -13.26
C ASP A 121 6.40 -11.13 -11.75
N TYR A 122 6.24 -12.36 -11.25
CA TYR A 122 6.28 -12.65 -9.81
C TYR A 122 7.51 -12.14 -9.07
N SER A 123 8.68 -12.11 -9.73
CA SER A 123 9.94 -11.71 -9.12
C SER A 123 10.33 -10.25 -9.39
N PHE A 124 9.53 -9.51 -10.16
CA PHE A 124 9.84 -8.13 -10.51
C PHE A 124 9.37 -7.17 -9.41
N THR A 125 10.27 -6.30 -8.94
CA THR A 125 9.94 -5.24 -7.98
C THR A 125 10.86 -4.05 -8.17
N THR A 126 10.32 -2.84 -8.01
CA THR A 126 11.08 -1.59 -7.93
C THR A 126 11.38 -1.19 -6.49
N SER A 127 11.10 -2.06 -5.52
CA SER A 127 11.37 -1.82 -4.10
C SER A 127 12.87 -1.90 -3.85
N GLY A 128 13.45 -0.87 -3.24
CA GLY A 128 14.88 -0.82 -2.88
C GLY A 128 15.75 0.06 -3.77
N THR A 129 15.31 0.44 -4.97
CA THR A 129 16.13 1.28 -5.88
C THR A 129 16.10 2.78 -5.54
N LEU A 130 15.15 3.26 -4.73
CA LEU A 130 14.98 4.68 -4.39
C LEU A 130 15.17 5.00 -2.91
N THR A 131 14.94 4.01 -2.03
CA THR A 131 14.94 4.23 -0.58
C THR A 131 16.35 4.21 0.02
N ASP A 132 17.30 3.50 -0.58
CA ASP A 132 18.66 3.40 -0.01
C ASP A 132 19.46 4.70 -0.19
N ASP A 133 19.33 5.37 -1.33
CA ASP A 133 20.12 6.59 -1.60
C ASP A 133 19.55 7.87 -0.96
N ARG A 134 18.24 7.93 -0.69
CA ARG A 134 17.57 9.15 -0.17
C ARG A 134 17.16 9.08 1.29
N VAL A 135 16.82 7.90 1.82
CA VAL A 135 16.43 7.73 3.24
C VAL A 135 17.66 7.58 4.14
N SER A 136 18.81 7.15 3.60
CA SER A 136 20.09 7.16 4.33
C SER A 136 20.51 8.56 4.80
N GLY A 137 19.95 9.63 4.22
CA GLY A 137 20.20 11.02 4.64
C GLY A 137 19.31 11.56 5.77
N GLY A 138 18.36 10.80 6.31
CA GLY A 138 17.41 11.29 7.31
C GLY A 138 17.41 10.47 8.61
N LEU A 139 17.79 11.11 9.73
CA LEU A 139 17.73 10.70 11.15
C LEU A 139 18.37 9.34 11.56
N PHE A 140 18.23 8.29 10.76
CA PHE A 140 18.82 6.97 11.00
C PHE A 140 20.31 6.92 10.60
N GLY A 141 20.69 7.59 9.50
CA GLY A 141 22.10 7.68 9.07
C GLY A 141 23.00 8.44 10.06
N THR A 142 22.44 9.38 10.83
CA THR A 142 23.16 10.14 11.86
C THR A 142 23.45 9.28 13.10
N MET A 143 22.59 8.32 13.47
CA MET A 143 22.85 7.43 14.60
C MET A 143 23.88 6.33 14.29
N THR A 144 24.01 5.91 13.04
CA THR A 144 25.03 4.93 12.64
C THR A 144 26.43 5.53 12.47
N GLN A 145 26.57 6.86 12.53
CA GLN A 145 27.87 7.53 12.35
C GLN A 145 28.51 7.97 13.67
N SER A 146 27.81 7.92 14.81
CA SER A 146 28.36 8.34 16.11
C SER A 146 29.13 7.27 16.88
N ASP A 147 29.06 5.99 16.48
CA ASP A 147 29.56 4.88 17.32
C ASP A 147 30.66 4.01 16.68
N PHE A 148 31.53 4.55 15.83
CA PHE A 148 32.74 3.80 15.42
C PHE A 148 33.97 4.69 15.20
N THR A 149 34.51 5.26 16.29
CA THR A 149 35.93 5.63 16.34
C THR A 149 36.75 4.41 16.79
N GLY A 150 37.16 3.59 15.83
CA GLY A 150 38.07 2.45 16.04
C GLY A 150 38.92 2.22 14.78
N PRO A 151 40.20 1.81 14.92
CA PRO A 151 41.19 1.97 13.86
C PRO A 151 41.00 0.98 12.70
N ALA A 152 41.26 1.46 11.49
CA ALA A 152 41.17 0.72 10.24
C ALA A 152 42.09 -0.51 10.19
N PRO A 153 41.63 -1.65 9.63
CA PRO A 153 42.50 -2.69 9.09
C PRO A 153 42.63 -2.56 7.56
N GLY A 154 43.85 -2.83 7.09
CA GLY A 154 44.33 -2.49 5.75
C GLY A 154 43.81 -3.36 4.61
N SER A 155 44.12 -2.89 3.40
CA SER A 155 43.90 -3.54 2.13
C SER A 155 44.65 -4.87 2.03
N ILE A 156 44.00 -5.91 1.51
CA ILE A 156 44.68 -7.09 0.95
C ILE A 156 44.12 -7.36 -0.44
N ALA A 157 45.00 -7.19 -1.41
CA ALA A 157 44.85 -7.64 -2.79
C ALA A 157 45.00 -9.17 -2.86
N GLY A 158 44.28 -9.79 -3.79
CA GLY A 158 44.37 -11.21 -4.14
C GLY A 158 43.20 -11.62 -5.00
#